data_AF-A0A5C9EAL1-F1
#
_entry.id   AF-A0A5C9EAL1-F1
#
_cell.length_a   1.000
_cell.length_b   1.000
_cell.length_c   1.000
_cell.angle_alpha   90.00
_cell.angle_beta   90.00
_cell.angle_gamma   90.00
#
_symmetry.space_group_name_H-M   'P 1'
#
loop_
_entity.id
_entity.type
_entity.pdbx_description
1 polymer ?
#
loop_
_entity_poly.entity_id
_entity_poly.type
_entity_poly.pdbx_seq_one_letter_code
_entity_poly.pdbx_strand_id
1 'polypeptide(L)'
;MYFYEKTKNPEQYIKACYLHYLLDFFKETYLDITNLKLVFEGFLKTKVITQIVDSRGKIVDFKPIISEIFELLRNNSDILYRDLKGPYLCKTSKD
;
A
#
# COMPACT_ATOMS: atom_id res chain seq x y z
N MET A 1 7.08 -1.28 24.92
CA MET A 1 6.73 -2.59 24.31
C MET A 1 6.16 -2.28 22.95
N TYR A 2 6.93 -2.56 21.89
CA TYR A 2 6.51 -2.23 20.54
C TYR A 2 5.67 -3.39 19.97
N PHE A 3 4.68 -3.07 19.14
CA PHE A 3 3.73 -4.05 18.60
C PHE A 3 4.37 -5.16 17.73
N TYR A 4 5.62 -4.99 17.26
CA TYR A 4 6.33 -5.99 16.45
C TYR A 4 6.84 -7.21 17.23
N GLU A 5 6.85 -7.18 18.57
CA GLU A 5 7.36 -8.29 19.40
C GLU A 5 6.39 -9.48 19.52
N LYS A 6 5.12 -9.33 19.11
CA LYS A 6 4.08 -10.37 19.25
C LYS A 6 3.85 -11.23 18.00
N THR A 7 4.46 -10.93 16.87
CA THR A 7 4.25 -11.65 15.60
C THR A 7 5.46 -12.53 15.26
N LYS A 8 5.22 -13.80 14.88
CA LYS A 8 6.28 -14.73 14.43
C LYS A 8 7.10 -14.20 13.24
N ASN A 9 6.56 -13.24 12.49
CA ASN A 9 7.25 -12.54 11.41
C ASN A 9 6.89 -11.04 11.39
N PRO A 10 7.69 -10.17 12.05
CA PRO A 10 7.40 -8.74 12.14
C PRO A 10 7.45 -8.02 10.79
N GLU A 11 8.22 -8.52 9.81
CA GLU A 11 8.27 -7.95 8.47
C GLU A 11 6.95 -8.14 7.72
N GLN A 12 6.34 -9.32 7.82
CA GLN A 12 5.02 -9.58 7.22
C GLN A 12 3.93 -8.70 7.83
N TYR A 13 3.99 -8.46 9.13
CA TYR A 13 3.06 -7.55 9.80
C TYR A 13 3.20 -6.13 9.25
N ILE A 14 4.44 -5.62 9.15
CA ILE A 14 4.72 -4.29 8.59
C ILE A 14 4.25 -4.19 7.13
N LYS A 15 4.52 -5.22 6.31
CA LYS A 15 4.03 -5.33 4.94
C LYS A 15 2.50 -5.23 4.87
N ALA A 16 1.80 -5.98 5.72
CA ALA A 16 0.34 -5.94 5.78
C ALA A 16 -0.18 -4.56 6.18
N CYS A 17 0.44 -3.89 7.16
CA CYS A 17 0.06 -2.53 7.55
C CYS A 17 0.19 -1.53 6.40
N TYR A 18 1.32 -1.53 5.68
CA TYR A 18 1.50 -0.64 4.53
C TYR A 18 0.54 -0.98 3.39
N LEU A 19 0.29 -2.26 3.12
CA LEU A 19 -0.67 -2.68 2.11
C LEU A 19 -2.08 -2.19 2.45
N HIS A 20 -2.53 -2.38 3.70
CA HIS A 20 -3.82 -1.88 4.15
C HIS A 20 -3.92 -0.37 4.00
N TYR A 21 -2.92 0.38 4.48
CA TYR A 21 -2.95 1.83 4.39
C TYR A 21 -2.95 2.33 2.94
N LEU A 22 -2.25 1.64 2.05
CA LEU A 22 -2.24 1.95 0.63
C LEU A 22 -3.60 1.66 -0.02
N LEU A 23 -4.24 0.53 0.30
CA LEU A 23 -5.58 0.20 -0.20
C LEU A 23 -6.65 1.15 0.32
N ASP A 24 -6.54 1.62 1.56
CA ASP A 24 -7.40 2.67 2.09
C ASP A 24 -7.17 3.98 1.33
N PHE A 25 -5.92 4.33 1.03
CA PHE A 25 -5.58 5.49 0.20
C PHE A 25 -6.19 5.40 -1.22
N PHE A 26 -6.24 4.21 -1.83
CA PHE A 26 -6.95 4.01 -3.11
C PHE A 26 -8.45 4.32 -3.02
N LYS A 27 -9.09 4.08 -1.87
CA LYS A 27 -10.54 4.32 -1.68
C LYS A 27 -10.85 5.74 -1.25
N GLU A 28 -9.98 6.34 -0.45
CA GLU A 28 -10.18 7.66 0.16
C GLU A 28 -9.78 8.80 -0.78
N THR A 29 -8.94 8.51 -1.79
CA THR A 29 -8.51 9.54 -2.73
C THR A 29 -9.30 9.52 -4.03
N TYR A 30 -9.66 10.71 -4.52
CA TYR A 30 -10.25 10.91 -5.86
C TYR A 30 -9.24 10.78 -7.00
N LEU A 31 -8.08 10.14 -6.75
CA LEU A 31 -7.07 9.94 -7.77
C LEU A 31 -7.58 8.90 -8.78
N ASP A 32 -7.18 9.08 -10.03
CA ASP A 32 -7.42 8.06 -11.05
C ASP A 32 -6.65 6.79 -10.66
N ILE A 33 -7.38 5.81 -10.12
CA ILE A 33 -6.84 4.54 -9.66
C ILE A 33 -6.16 3.75 -10.78
N THR A 34 -6.49 4.02 -12.06
CA THR A 34 -5.85 3.39 -13.21
C THR A 34 -4.43 3.92 -13.45
N ASN A 35 -4.11 5.07 -12.86
CA ASN A 35 -2.77 5.63 -12.84
C ASN A 35 -2.08 5.32 -11.51
N LEU A 36 -1.64 4.06 -11.35
CA LEU A 36 -0.94 3.59 -10.15
C LEU A 36 0.26 4.45 -9.78
N LYS A 37 0.95 5.04 -10.77
CA LYS A 37 2.07 5.94 -10.52
C LYS A 37 1.63 7.18 -9.74
N LEU A 38 0.51 7.80 -10.14
CA LEU A 38 -0.05 8.97 -9.42
C LEU A 38 -0.50 8.58 -8.02
N VAL A 39 -1.11 7.41 -7.85
CA VAL A 39 -1.52 6.93 -6.52
C VAL A 39 -0.31 6.72 -5.63
N PHE A 40 0.75 6.09 -6.13
CA PHE A 40 1.97 5.84 -5.38
C PHE A 40 2.72 7.13 -5.01
N GLU A 41 2.85 8.07 -5.95
CA GLU A 41 3.42 9.38 -5.66
C GLU A 41 2.57 10.17 -4.65
N GLY A 42 1.24 10.08 -4.77
CA GLY A 42 0.30 10.65 -3.82
C GLY A 42 0.51 10.08 -2.42
N PHE A 43 0.54 8.75 -2.31
CA PHE A 43 0.71 8.02 -1.06
C PHE A 43 2.01 8.43 -0.34
N LEU A 44 3.13 8.49 -1.06
CA LEU A 44 4.41 8.93 -0.48
C LEU A 44 4.39 10.40 -0.03
N LYS A 45 3.59 11.25 -0.67
CA LYS A 45 3.42 12.66 -0.27
C LYS A 45 2.55 12.82 0.97
N THR A 46 1.67 11.88 1.29
CA THR A 46 0.72 11.96 2.44
C THR A 46 1.37 11.76 3.82
N LYS A 47 2.66 12.06 3.99
CA LYS A 47 3.43 11.83 5.21
C LYS A 47 3.42 10.37 5.69
N VAL A 48 3.38 9.41 4.76
CA VAL A 48 3.68 8.00 5.10
C VAL A 48 5.04 7.94 5.79
N ILE A 49 5.10 7.25 6.94
CA ILE A 49 6.37 7.02 7.63
C ILE A 49 7.20 6.15 6.70
N THR A 50 8.31 6.67 6.18
CA THR A 50 9.22 5.89 5.34
C THR A 50 10.47 5.48 6.10
N GLN A 51 10.76 6.13 7.22
CA GLN A 51 11.92 5.89 8.06
C GLN A 51 11.61 6.17 9.53
N ILE A 52 12.19 5.38 10.42
CA ILE A 52 12.21 5.65 11.86
C ILE A 52 13.63 5.47 12.39
N VAL A 53 13.92 6.11 13.52
CA VAL A 53 15.16 5.93 14.25
C VAL A 53 14.85 5.14 15.52
N ASP A 54 15.54 4.03 15.74
CA ASP A 54 15.39 3.24 16.97
C ASP A 54 16.06 3.94 18.16
N SER A 55 15.83 3.43 19.37
CA SER A 55 16.42 3.99 20.61
C SER A 55 17.96 3.95 20.67
N ARG A 56 18.61 3.26 19.73
CA ARG A 56 20.06 3.17 19.59
C ARG A 56 20.59 4.05 18.45
N GLY A 57 19.74 4.87 17.83
CA GLY A 57 20.12 5.71 16.70
C GLY A 57 20.18 4.97 15.36
N LYS A 58 19.74 3.71 15.29
CA LYS A 58 19.72 2.95 14.04
C LYS A 58 18.53 3.41 13.19
N ILE A 59 18.81 3.78 11.94
CA ILE A 59 17.79 4.08 10.94
C ILE A 59 17.18 2.76 10.44
N VAL A 60 15.86 2.65 10.54
CA VAL A 60 15.09 1.59 9.91
C VAL A 60 14.37 2.20 8.71
N ASP A 61 14.73 1.75 7.51
CA ASP A 61 14.16 2.23 6.25
C ASP A 61 13.05 1.28 5.76
N PHE A 62 11.86 1.82 5.57
CA PHE A 62 10.69 1.11 5.07
C PHE A 62 10.46 1.32 3.58
N LYS A 63 11.25 2.16 2.91
CA LYS A 63 11.16 2.34 1.44
C LYS A 63 11.29 1.04 0.65
N PRO A 64 12.18 0.08 1.01
CA PRO A 64 12.23 -1.20 0.31
C PRO A 64 10.92 -1.98 0.41
N ILE A 65 10.31 -1.99 1.60
CA ILE A 65 9.03 -2.66 1.85
C ILE A 65 7.91 -2.00 1.02
N ILE A 66 7.84 -0.67 1.03
CA ILE A 66 6.83 0.07 0.26
C ILE A 66 7.01 -0.16 -1.24
N SER A 67 8.26 -0.20 -1.72
CA SER A 67 8.58 -0.46 -3.13
C SER A 67 8.17 -1.87 -3.55
N GLU A 68 8.41 -2.87 -2.71
CA GLU A 68 7.98 -4.26 -2.97
C GLU A 68 6.45 -4.35 -3.08
N ILE A 69 5.72 -3.66 -2.20
CA ILE A 69 4.25 -3.60 -2.27
C ILE A 69 3.79 -2.92 -3.57
N PHE A 70 4.43 -1.83 -3.98
CA PHE A 70 4.10 -1.13 -5.21
C PHE A 70 4.35 -1.99 -6.46
N GLU A 71 5.47 -2.70 -6.50
CA GLU A 71 5.78 -3.65 -7.58
C GLU A 71 4.75 -4.78 -7.63
N LEU A 72 4.40 -5.35 -6.47
CA LEU A 72 3.38 -6.38 -6.38
C LEU A 72 2.04 -5.90 -6.95
N LEU A 73 1.58 -4.71 -6.55
CA LEU A 73 0.33 -4.14 -7.03
C LEU A 73 0.37 -3.79 -8.52
N ARG A 74 1.50 -3.30 -9.03
CA ARG A 74 1.68 -3.03 -10.46
C ARG A 74 1.61 -4.32 -11.28
N ASN A 75 2.29 -5.37 -10.83
CA ASN A 75 2.33 -6.66 -11.52
C ASN A 75 0.99 -7.39 -11.50
N ASN A 76 0.10 -7.05 -10.56
CA ASN A 76 -1.24 -7.64 -10.40
C ASN A 76 -2.35 -6.59 -10.54
N SER A 77 -2.11 -5.57 -11.37
CA SER A 77 -2.99 -4.40 -11.46
C SER A 77 -4.41 -4.74 -11.92
N ASP A 78 -4.58 -5.76 -12.76
CA ASP A 78 -5.87 -6.25 -13.21
C ASP A 78 -6.74 -6.81 -12.07
N ILE A 79 -6.11 -7.55 -11.14
CA ILE A 79 -6.76 -8.08 -9.92
C ILE A 79 -7.11 -6.91 -9.01
N LEU A 80 -6.14 -6.02 -8.78
CA LEU A 80 -6.34 -4.82 -7.96
C LEU A 80 -7.52 -3.98 -8.44
N TYR A 81 -7.62 -3.69 -9.74
CA TYR A 81 -8.72 -2.88 -10.27
C TYR A 81 -10.07 -3.57 -10.11
N ARG A 82 -10.12 -4.89 -10.24
CA ARG A 82 -11.35 -5.68 -10.05
C ARG A 82 -11.82 -5.58 -8.60
N ASP A 83 -10.90 -5.70 -7.64
CA ASP A 83 -11.19 -5.61 -6.22
C ASP A 83 -11.57 -4.18 -5.80
N LEU A 84 -10.86 -3.17 -6.32
CA LEU A 84 -11.14 -1.75 -6.03
C LEU A 84 -12.45 -1.25 -6.63
N LYS A 85 -12.80 -1.68 -7.86
CA LYS A 85 -14.05 -1.29 -8.52
C LYS A 85 -15.28 -1.96 -7.91
N GLY A 86 -15.08 -3.06 -7.17
CA GLY A 86 -16.16 -3.92 -6.68
C GLY A 86 -17.03 -4.50 -7.81
N PRO A 87 -17.99 -5.38 -7.49
CA PRO A 87 -18.90 -5.96 -8.47
C PRO A 87 -19.82 -4.94 -9.18
N TYR A 88 -19.77 -3.66 -8.79
CA TYR A 88 -20.70 -2.62 -9.25
C TYR A 88 -20.35 -2.01 -10.62
N LEU A 89 -19.14 -2.22 -11.15
CA LEU A 89 -18.76 -1.79 -12.50
C LEU A 89 -18.76 -2.92 -13.54
N CYS A 90 -19.01 -4.18 -13.14
CA CYS A 90 -19.13 -5.32 -14.05
C CYS A 90 -20.45 -5.33 -14.87
N LYS A 91 -21.31 -4.30 -14.76
CA LYS A 91 -22.61 -4.24 -15.45
C LYS A 91 -22.69 -3.32 -16.67
N THR A 92 -21.60 -2.67 -17.10
CA THR A 92 -21.64 -1.74 -18.24
C THR A 92 -20.87 -2.24 -19.47
N SER A 93 -20.97 -3.54 -19.76
CA SER A 93 -20.64 -4.06 -21.09
C SER A 93 -21.66 -5.13 -21.48
N LYS A 94 -22.86 -4.66 -21.82
CA LYS A 94 -23.75 -5.31 -22.78
C LYS A 94 -24.22 -4.20 -23.72
N ASP A 95 -23.48 -4.02 -24.80
CA ASP A 95 -23.99 -3.59 -26.09
C ASP A 95 -23.65 -4.70 -27.08
#